data_AF-A0A971BX99-F1
#
_entry.id   AF-A0A971BX99-F1
#
_cell.length_a   1.000
_cell.length_b   1.000
_cell.length_c   1.000
_cell.angle_alpha   90.00
_cell.angle_beta   90.00
_cell.angle_gamma   90.00
#
_symmetry.space_group_name_H-M   'P 1'
#
loop_
_entity.id
_entity.type
_entity.pdbx_description
1 polymer ?
#
loop_
_entity_poly.entity_id
_entity_poly.type
_entity_poly.pdbx_seq_one_letter_code
_entity_poly.pdbx_strand_id
1 'polypeptide(L)'
;MKTTETVEPHKSSLGLDANMMALLCYLATLILSFIPFIKYIAWAAPLVIFFLEKNSSFVKFHALQAFMINIINAVLGFILYLIMMASISSMVYGLYYRAGYGAGYIFASTLSWIIFAVIGIFGIVAMIKAYKYAEYKIPVIGNLAMKFRTMGGGTGA
;
A
#
# COMPACT_ATOMS: atom_id res chain seq x y z
N MET A 1 7.66 17.32 14.53
CA MET A 1 6.47 16.76 13.86
C MET A 1 5.93 17.84 12.92
N LYS A 2 6.23 17.79 11.62
CA LYS A 2 5.68 18.79 10.68
C LYS A 2 4.15 18.61 10.66
N THR A 3 3.43 19.69 10.93
CA THR A 3 1.97 19.77 10.90
C THR A 3 1.46 19.17 9.59
N THR A 4 0.50 18.23 9.68
CA THR A 4 -0.23 17.76 8.52
C THR A 4 -0.99 18.96 7.96
N GLU A 5 -0.55 19.49 6.83
CA GLU A 5 -1.28 20.54 6.12
C GLU A 5 -2.65 19.97 5.75
N THR A 6 -3.69 20.58 6.32
CA THR A 6 -5.07 20.29 5.96
C THR A 6 -5.38 21.00 4.66
N VAL A 7 -5.97 20.30 3.72
CA VAL A 7 -6.37 20.82 2.42
C VAL A 7 -7.82 21.29 2.50
N GLU A 8 -8.16 22.38 1.83
CA GLU A 8 -9.53 22.86 1.75
C GLU A 8 -10.46 21.81 1.10
N PRO A 9 -11.70 21.64 1.60
CA PRO A 9 -12.67 20.74 1.00
C PRO A 9 -12.96 21.08 -0.46
N HIS A 10 -12.87 20.09 -1.35
CA HIS A 10 -13.13 20.23 -2.78
C HIS A 10 -13.58 18.90 -3.41
N LYS A 11 -14.02 18.97 -4.66
CA LYS A 11 -14.43 17.81 -5.47
C LYS A 11 -13.27 17.18 -6.24
N SER A 12 -13.32 15.86 -6.40
CA SER A 12 -12.44 15.09 -7.28
C SER A 12 -12.89 15.20 -8.73
N SER A 13 -12.02 14.85 -9.69
CA SER A 13 -12.41 14.76 -11.10
C SER A 13 -13.48 13.69 -11.38
N LEU A 14 -13.69 12.77 -10.44
CA LEU A 14 -14.69 11.70 -10.53
C LEU A 14 -16.03 12.10 -9.88
N GLY A 15 -16.19 13.35 -9.44
CA GLY A 15 -17.44 13.91 -8.90
C GLY A 15 -17.67 13.66 -7.40
N LEU A 16 -16.84 12.84 -6.76
CA LEU A 16 -16.87 12.59 -5.31
C LEU A 16 -16.13 13.68 -4.53
N ASP A 17 -16.40 13.79 -3.24
CA ASP A 17 -15.57 14.61 -2.36
C ASP A 17 -14.15 14.06 -2.28
N ALA A 18 -13.15 14.96 -2.28
CA ALA A 18 -11.75 14.55 -2.36
C ALA A 18 -11.30 13.67 -1.19
N ASN A 19 -11.84 13.89 0.02
CA ASN A 19 -11.58 13.03 1.18
C ASN A 19 -12.12 11.60 0.99
N MET A 20 -13.31 11.46 0.40
CA MET A 20 -13.91 10.16 0.10
C MET A 20 -13.13 9.45 -0.99
N MET A 21 -12.74 10.17 -2.04
CA MET A 21 -11.93 9.62 -3.12
C MET A 21 -10.55 9.18 -2.64
N ALA A 22 -9.91 9.96 -1.76
CA ALA A 22 -8.64 9.60 -1.14
C ALA A 22 -8.76 8.35 -0.25
N LEU A 23 -9.87 8.19 0.47
CA LEU A 23 -10.16 6.99 1.26
C LEU A 23 -10.40 5.77 0.34
N LEU A 24 -11.09 5.96 -0.78
CA LEU A 24 -11.29 4.91 -1.80
C LEU A 24 -9.98 4.41 -2.40
N CYS A 25 -8.93 5.24 -2.50
CA CYS A 25 -7.60 4.78 -2.95
C CYS A 25 -7.07 3.60 -2.10
N TYR A 26 -7.38 3.57 -0.81
CA TYR A 26 -6.95 2.48 0.08
C TYR A 26 -7.99 1.35 0.12
N LEU A 27 -9.28 1.70 0.25
CA LEU A 27 -10.34 0.70 0.36
C LEU A 27 -10.55 -0.11 -0.92
N ALA A 28 -10.42 0.50 -2.10
CA ALA A 28 -10.62 -0.20 -3.37
C ALA A 28 -9.68 -1.40 -3.47
N THR A 29 -8.37 -1.20 -3.25
CA THR A 29 -7.43 -2.32 -3.29
C THR A 29 -7.71 -3.35 -2.21
N LEU A 30 -8.02 -2.91 -0.98
CA LEU A 30 -8.34 -3.82 0.12
C LEU A 30 -9.52 -4.75 -0.25
N ILE A 31 -10.64 -4.18 -0.70
CA ILE A 31 -11.85 -4.93 -1.06
C ILE A 31 -11.59 -5.83 -2.28
N LEU A 32 -10.96 -5.31 -3.33
CA LEU A 32 -10.65 -6.06 -4.55
C LEU A 32 -9.69 -7.23 -4.28
N SER A 33 -8.88 -7.16 -3.22
CA SER A 33 -7.97 -8.24 -2.82
C SER A 33 -8.68 -9.48 -2.26
N PHE A 34 -9.93 -9.36 -1.81
CA PHE A 34 -10.72 -10.49 -1.29
C PHE A 34 -11.47 -11.25 -2.39
N ILE A 35 -11.57 -10.70 -3.60
CA ILE A 35 -12.31 -11.31 -4.71
C ILE A 35 -11.38 -12.29 -5.46
N PRO A 36 -11.76 -13.58 -5.60
CA PRO A 36 -11.02 -14.52 -6.43
C PRO A 36 -10.82 -13.99 -7.86
N PHE A 37 -9.67 -14.29 -8.47
CA PHE A 37 -9.24 -13.79 -9.79
C PHE A 37 -8.92 -12.28 -9.86
N ILE A 38 -9.72 -11.41 -9.23
CA ILE A 38 -9.49 -9.95 -9.24
C ILE A 38 -8.30 -9.53 -8.38
N LYS A 39 -8.01 -10.27 -7.31
CA LYS A 39 -6.87 -9.99 -6.41
C LYS A 39 -5.53 -9.81 -7.12
N TYR A 40 -5.32 -10.45 -8.28
CA TYR A 40 -4.07 -10.35 -9.05
C TYR A 40 -3.87 -9.00 -9.75
N ILE A 41 -4.94 -8.23 -9.94
CA ILE A 41 -4.92 -6.89 -10.54
C ILE A 41 -5.30 -5.78 -9.56
N ALA A 42 -5.79 -6.12 -8.37
CA ALA A 42 -6.26 -5.18 -7.34
C ALA A 42 -5.21 -4.12 -6.94
N TRP A 43 -3.93 -4.48 -7.00
CA TRP A 43 -2.80 -3.58 -6.71
C TRP A 43 -2.72 -2.37 -7.65
N ALA A 44 -3.30 -2.46 -8.86
CA ALA A 44 -3.31 -1.38 -9.84
C ALA A 44 -4.48 -0.38 -9.65
N ALA A 45 -5.46 -0.68 -8.81
CA ALA A 45 -6.63 0.18 -8.60
C ALA A 45 -6.29 1.64 -8.21
N PRO A 46 -5.32 1.91 -7.31
CA PRO A 46 -4.96 3.28 -6.96
C PRO A 46 -4.28 4.01 -8.12
N LEU A 47 -3.61 3.29 -9.02
CA LEU A 47 -2.98 3.86 -10.20
C LEU A 47 -4.02 4.31 -11.23
N VAL A 48 -5.11 3.55 -11.39
CA VAL A 48 -6.27 3.96 -12.20
C VAL A 48 -6.83 5.27 -11.67
N ILE A 49 -7.03 5.38 -10.35
CA ILE A 49 -7.49 6.62 -9.71
C ILE A 49 -6.51 7.76 -9.95
N PHE A 50 -5.21 7.53 -9.78
CA PHE A 50 -4.17 8.55 -10.01
C PHE A 50 -4.23 9.13 -11.41
N PHE A 51 -4.39 8.29 -12.45
CA PHE A 51 -4.44 8.75 -13.82
C PHE A 51 -5.78 9.40 -14.20
N LEU A 52 -6.89 8.95 -13.63
CA LEU A 52 -8.21 9.57 -13.86
C LEU A 52 -8.35 10.91 -13.12
N GLU A 53 -7.69 11.06 -11.98
CA GLU A 53 -7.74 12.30 -11.21
C GLU A 53 -6.98 13.42 -11.93
N LYS A 54 -7.63 14.56 -12.14
CA LYS A 54 -7.03 15.75 -12.76
C LYS A 54 -7.02 16.96 -11.83
N ASN A 55 -8.07 17.12 -11.01
CA ASN A 55 -8.37 18.36 -10.29
C ASN A 55 -7.84 18.37 -8.86
N SER A 56 -7.63 17.19 -8.25
CA SER A 56 -7.21 17.07 -6.85
C SER A 56 -5.79 16.53 -6.72
N SER A 57 -4.86 17.40 -6.33
CA SER A 57 -3.49 16.99 -5.97
C SER A 57 -3.46 16.13 -4.70
N PHE A 58 -4.43 16.33 -3.81
CA PHE A 58 -4.66 15.55 -2.59
C PHE A 58 -5.06 14.09 -2.90
N VAL A 59 -6.02 13.89 -3.81
CA VAL A 59 -6.40 12.53 -4.25
C VAL A 59 -5.22 11.85 -4.95
N LYS A 60 -4.49 12.57 -5.82
CA LYS A 60 -3.26 12.04 -6.46
C LYS A 60 -2.21 11.59 -5.44
N PHE A 61 -2.01 12.36 -4.37
CA PHE A 61 -1.10 11.98 -3.29
C PHE A 61 -1.51 10.65 -2.64
N HIS A 62 -2.76 10.54 -2.21
CA HIS A 62 -3.26 9.32 -1.57
C HIS A 62 -3.30 8.12 -2.52
N ALA A 63 -3.59 8.34 -3.80
CA ALA A 63 -3.53 7.33 -4.85
C ALA A 63 -2.11 6.77 -5.02
N LEU A 64 -1.10 7.64 -5.13
CA LEU A 64 0.31 7.21 -5.20
C LEU A 64 0.78 6.54 -3.92
N GLN A 65 0.41 7.06 -2.75
CA GLN A 65 0.78 6.47 -1.47
C GLN A 65 0.15 5.07 -1.30
N ALA A 66 -1.13 4.90 -1.65
CA ALA A 66 -1.78 3.59 -1.65
C ALA A 66 -1.14 2.63 -2.67
N PHE A 67 -0.78 3.11 -3.86
CA PHE A 67 -0.04 2.30 -4.82
C PHE A 67 1.31 1.82 -4.27
N MET A 68 2.08 2.70 -3.62
CA MET A 68 3.36 2.33 -3.02
C MET A 68 3.25 1.30 -1.89
N ILE A 69 2.20 1.38 -1.06
CA ILE A 69 1.90 0.34 -0.06
C ILE A 69 1.75 -1.01 -0.76
N ASN A 70 1.03 -1.06 -1.88
CA ASN A 70 0.81 -2.29 -2.62
C ASN A 70 2.09 -2.85 -3.25
N ILE A 71 2.96 -1.98 -3.78
CA ILE A 71 4.28 -2.41 -4.28
C ILE A 71 5.13 -3.00 -3.16
N ILE A 72 5.17 -2.37 -1.99
CA ILE A 72 5.88 -2.91 -0.82
C ILE A 72 5.31 -4.26 -0.42
N ASN A 73 3.99 -4.38 -0.32
CA ASN A 73 3.33 -5.65 0.01
C ASN A 73 3.62 -6.73 -1.04
N ALA A 74 3.67 -6.38 -2.33
CA ALA A 74 3.98 -7.33 -3.41
C ALA A 74 5.44 -7.81 -3.31
N VAL A 75 6.40 -6.92 -3.09
CA VAL A 75 7.82 -7.27 -2.94
C VAL A 75 8.03 -8.15 -1.70
N LEU A 76 7.45 -7.76 -0.55
CA LEU A 76 7.52 -8.54 0.67
C LEU A 76 6.87 -9.92 0.47
N GLY A 77 5.66 -9.96 -0.10
CA GLY A 77 4.96 -11.21 -0.39
C GLY A 77 5.76 -12.14 -1.32
N PHE A 78 6.44 -11.58 -2.32
CA PHE A 78 7.30 -12.35 -3.21
C PHE A 78 8.53 -12.93 -2.49
N ILE A 79 9.19 -12.15 -1.63
CA ILE A 79 10.32 -12.64 -0.81
C ILE A 79 9.87 -13.81 0.08
N LEU A 80 8.69 -13.68 0.71
CA LEU A 80 8.13 -14.73 1.56
C LEU A 80 7.75 -15.97 0.77
N TYR A 81 7.22 -15.80 -0.44
CA TYR A 81 6.96 -16.91 -1.34
C TYR A 81 8.24 -17.68 -1.67
N LEU A 82 9.35 -16.99 -1.97
CA LEU A 82 10.65 -17.64 -2.22
C LEU A 82 11.16 -18.41 -1.00
N ILE A 83 11.05 -17.83 0.21
CA ILE A 83 11.41 -18.50 1.46
C ILE A 83 10.55 -19.77 1.67
N MET A 84 9.26 -19.69 1.39
CA MET A 84 8.35 -20.83 1.52
C MET A 84 8.67 -21.94 0.52
N MET A 85 8.95 -21.60 -0.74
CA MET A 85 9.36 -22.57 -1.76
C MET A 85 10.69 -23.26 -1.39
N ALA A 86 11.66 -22.50 -0.89
CA ALA A 86 12.94 -23.05 -0.41
C ALA A 86 12.77 -23.95 0.82
N SER A 87 11.77 -23.66 1.67
CA SER A 87 11.45 -24.49 2.83
C SER A 87 10.79 -25.82 2.42
N ILE A 88 9.93 -25.82 1.39
CA ILE A 88 9.29 -27.03 0.87
C ILE A 88 10.31 -27.94 0.17
N SER A 89 11.21 -27.40 -0.65
CA SER A 89 12.26 -28.19 -1.30
C SER A 89 13.19 -28.86 -0.28
N SER A 90 13.33 -28.27 0.93
CA SER A 90 14.12 -28.85 2.00
C SER A 90 13.54 -30.14 2.62
N MET A 91 12.25 -30.41 2.40
CA MET A 91 11.55 -31.59 2.94
C MET A 91 12.04 -32.91 2.32
N VAL A 92 12.77 -32.85 1.21
CA VAL A 92 13.37 -34.01 0.53
C VAL A 92 14.70 -34.44 1.18
N TYR A 93 15.32 -33.59 2.00
CA TYR A 93 16.58 -33.90 2.69
C TYR A 93 16.36 -34.50 4.09
N GLY A 94 17.43 -35.03 4.70
CA GLY A 94 17.40 -35.70 6.02
C GLY A 94 16.93 -34.81 7.19
N LEU A 95 16.64 -35.44 8.34
CA LEU A 95 16.01 -34.83 9.53
C LEU A 95 16.67 -33.52 10.01
N TYR A 96 18.00 -33.42 9.93
CA TYR A 96 18.76 -32.23 10.33
C TYR A 96 18.38 -30.99 9.49
N TYR A 97 18.29 -31.13 8.17
CA TYR A 97 17.87 -30.04 7.28
C TYR A 97 16.41 -29.67 7.55
N ARG A 98 15.53 -30.66 7.73
CA ARG A 98 14.10 -30.44 8.02
C ARG A 98 13.88 -29.61 9.29
N ALA A 99 14.67 -29.83 10.35
CA ALA A 99 14.59 -29.07 11.59
C ALA A 99 15.05 -27.61 11.43
N GLY A 100 16.18 -27.37 10.75
CA GLY A 100 16.70 -26.02 10.52
C GLY A 100 15.79 -25.15 9.65
N TYR A 101 15.30 -25.69 8.53
CA TYR A 101 14.37 -24.97 7.64
C TYR A 101 13.00 -24.76 8.29
N GLY A 102 12.52 -25.70 9.11
CA GLY A 102 11.27 -25.55 9.86
C GLY A 102 11.31 -24.38 10.84
N ALA A 103 12.39 -24.24 11.61
CA ALA A 103 12.58 -23.11 12.52
C ALA A 103 12.68 -21.76 11.78
N GLY A 104 13.45 -21.72 10.68
CA GLY A 104 13.55 -20.53 9.84
C GLY A 104 12.22 -20.11 9.21
N TYR A 105 11.40 -21.07 8.79
CA TYR A 105 10.06 -20.81 8.25
C TYR A 105 9.12 -20.20 9.29
N ILE A 106 9.08 -20.75 10.52
CA ILE A 106 8.24 -20.22 11.60
C ILE A 106 8.65 -18.79 11.96
N PHE A 107 9.96 -18.53 12.03
CA PHE A 107 10.48 -17.20 12.28
C PHE A 107 10.09 -16.21 11.17
N ALA A 108 10.34 -16.56 9.91
CA ALA A 108 10.03 -15.70 8.76
C ALA A 108 8.53 -15.41 8.64
N SER A 109 7.68 -16.43 8.82
CA SER A 109 6.22 -16.26 8.77
C SER A 109 5.71 -15.36 9.90
N THR A 110 6.21 -15.53 11.12
CA THR A 110 5.84 -14.66 12.26
C THR A 110 6.25 -13.21 12.01
N LEU A 111 7.47 -12.98 11.53
CA LEU A 111 7.96 -11.64 11.18
C LEU A 111 7.11 -11.00 10.08
N SER A 112 6.64 -11.79 9.12
CA SER A 112 5.77 -11.33 8.03
C SER A 112 4.46 -10.76 8.56
N TRP A 113 3.78 -11.47 9.45
CA TRP A 113 2.53 -11.02 10.05
C TRP A 113 2.70 -9.69 10.80
N ILE A 114 3.83 -9.53 11.51
CA ILE A 114 4.16 -8.27 12.18
C ILE A 114 4.31 -7.13 11.16
N ILE A 115 5.05 -7.36 10.07
CA ILE A 115 5.24 -6.34 9.02
C ILE A 115 3.91 -5.97 8.36
N PHE A 116 3.07 -6.96 8.02
CA PHE A 116 1.73 -6.72 7.47
C PHE A 116 0.85 -5.92 8.42
N ALA A 117 0.89 -6.22 9.72
CA ALA A 117 0.15 -5.47 10.73
C ALA A 117 0.63 -4.01 10.80
N VAL A 118 1.94 -3.76 10.79
CA VAL A 118 2.52 -2.41 10.80
C VAL A 118 2.09 -1.60 9.57
N ILE A 119 2.17 -2.20 8.38
CA ILE A 119 1.72 -1.57 7.13
C ILE A 119 0.22 -1.27 7.19
N GLY A 120 -0.58 -2.22 7.69
CA GLY A 120 -2.02 -2.06 7.90
C GLY A 120 -2.35 -0.89 8.82
N ILE A 121 -1.63 -0.74 9.93
CA ILE A 121 -1.78 0.39 10.87
C ILE A 121 -1.50 1.72 10.16
N PHE A 122 -0.41 1.83 9.42
CA PHE A 122 -0.11 3.05 8.65
C PHE A 122 -1.17 3.34 7.59
N GLY A 123 -1.71 2.30 6.93
CA GLY A 123 -2.83 2.43 5.99
C GLY A 123 -4.09 2.98 6.67
N ILE A 124 -4.45 2.45 7.84
CA ILE A 124 -5.60 2.92 8.63
C ILE A 124 -5.41 4.36 9.07
N VAL A 125 -4.24 4.72 9.60
CA VAL A 125 -3.94 6.11 9.99
C VAL A 125 -4.03 7.05 8.79
N ALA A 126 -3.52 6.63 7.62
CA ALA A 126 -3.63 7.39 6.40
C ALA A 126 -5.10 7.58 5.96
N MET A 127 -5.94 6.55 6.06
CA MET A 127 -7.38 6.66 5.76
C MET A 127 -8.10 7.61 6.72
N ILE A 128 -7.84 7.52 8.02
CA ILE A 128 -8.46 8.42 9.03
C ILE A 128 -8.06 9.87 8.77
N LYS A 129 -6.80 10.11 8.42
CA LYS A 129 -6.30 11.45 8.09
C LYS A 129 -6.83 11.94 6.75
N ALA A 130 -6.94 11.07 5.75
CA ALA A 130 -7.52 11.38 4.45
C ALA A 130 -8.98 11.85 4.58
N TYR A 131 -9.76 11.19 5.45
CA TYR A 131 -11.15 11.58 5.73
C TYR A 131 -11.26 13.02 6.27
N LYS A 132 -10.24 13.46 7.02
CA LYS A 132 -10.13 14.82 7.58
C LYS A 132 -9.40 15.81 6.65
N TYR A 133 -9.28 15.50 5.36
CA TYR A 133 -8.53 16.31 4.39
C TYR A 133 -7.07 16.57 4.78
N ALA A 134 -6.44 15.68 5.54
CA ALA A 134 -5.07 15.84 6.00
C ALA A 134 -4.14 14.85 5.29
N GLU A 135 -3.07 15.38 4.67
CA GLU A 135 -2.04 14.54 4.05
C GLU A 135 -1.13 13.92 5.12
N TYR A 136 -1.42 12.68 5.51
CA TYR A 136 -0.52 11.90 6.33
C TYR A 136 0.53 11.18 5.48
N LYS A 137 1.79 11.58 5.62
CA LYS A 137 2.93 10.95 4.96
C LYS A 137 3.36 9.73 5.76
N ILE A 138 3.12 8.54 5.22
CA ILE A 138 3.59 7.29 5.83
C ILE A 138 5.13 7.31 5.81
N PRO A 139 5.82 6.95 6.91
CA PRO A 139 7.27 6.82 6.91
C PRO A 139 7.76 5.95 5.74
N VAL A 140 8.95 6.24 5.21
CA VAL A 140 9.55 5.59 4.03
C VAL A 140 8.88 5.95 2.69
N ILE A 141 7.55 5.84 2.55
CA ILE A 141 6.86 6.02 1.25
C ILE A 141 6.22 7.38 1.01
N GLY A 142 5.84 8.10 2.07
CA GLY A 142 5.08 9.35 1.92
C GLY A 142 5.90 10.46 1.23
N ASN A 143 7.21 10.51 1.45
CA ASN A 143 8.10 11.44 0.75
C ASN A 143 8.24 11.09 -0.74
N LEU A 144 8.24 9.80 -1.08
CA LEU A 144 8.24 9.34 -2.47
C LEU A 144 6.93 9.74 -3.14
N ALA A 145 5.77 9.44 -2.52
CA ALA A 145 4.46 9.80 -3.05
C ALA A 145 4.36 11.31 -3.33
N MET A 146 4.86 12.13 -2.41
CA MET A 146 4.95 13.59 -2.60
C MET A 146 5.84 13.98 -3.80
N LYS A 147 7.02 13.37 -3.95
CA LYS A 147 7.92 13.65 -5.06
C LYS A 147 7.29 13.28 -6.41
N PHE A 148 6.64 12.11 -6.51
CA PHE A 148 5.99 11.69 -7.74
C PHE A 148 4.78 12.55 -8.09
N ARG A 149 4.06 13.08 -7.09
CA ARG A 149 3.01 14.10 -7.31
C ARG A 149 3.59 15.34 -7.99
N THR A 150 4.74 15.85 -7.53
CA THR A 150 5.38 17.05 -8.09
C THR A 150 6.08 16.82 -9.43
N MET A 151 6.43 15.58 -9.76
CA MET A 151 7.06 15.22 -11.05
C MET A 151 6.04 14.86 -12.14
N GLY A 152 4.93 14.21 -11.77
CA GLY A 152 3.88 13.80 -12.71
C GLY A 152 2.77 14.83 -12.92
N GLY A 153 2.67 15.83 -12.04
CA GLY A 153 1.89 17.04 -12.24
C GLY A 153 2.81 18.18 -12.59
N GLY A 154 3.01 18.42 -13.89
CA GLY A 154 3.50 19.72 -14.33
C GLY A 154 2.68 20.81 -13.66
N THR A 155 3.37 21.71 -12.97
CA THR A 155 2.95 23.07 -12.59
C THR A 155 1.45 23.33 -12.79
N GLY A 156 0.68 23.06 -11.74
CA GLY A 156 -0.76 23.34 -11.68
C GLY A 156 -1.14 23.91 -10.33
N ALA A 157 -0.33 24.87 -9.88
CA ALA A 157 -0.55 25.93 -8.88
C ALA A 157 0.83 26.44 -8.46
#